data_AF-A0A5N8XPG4-F1
#
_entry.id   AF-A0A5N8XPG4-F1
#
_cell.length_a   1.000
_cell.length_b   1.000
_cell.length_c   1.000
_cell.angle_alpha   90.00
_cell.angle_beta   90.00
_cell.angle_gamma   90.00
#
_symmetry.space_group_name_H-M   'P 1'
#
loop_
_entity.id
_entity.type
_entity.pdbx_description
1 polymer ?
#
loop_
_entity_poly.entity_id
_entity_poly.type
_entity_poly.pdbx_seq_one_letter_code
_entity_poly.pdbx_strand_id
1 'polypeptide(L)'
;MHHHTYHRGSHDSIRNGMPSRDLGTQGWSKPWSDDVGGACVEAKKLSDGRVALRQSTDPDGPALVFTPHEMISFLTGVKAGDADFLL
;
A
#
# COMPACT_ATOMS: atom_id res chain seq x y z
N MET A 1 -34.49 -5.94 23.23
CA MET A 1 -33.12 -5.39 23.25
C MET A 1 -32.57 -5.45 21.83
N HIS A 2 -32.68 -4.37 21.07
CA HIS A 2 -32.09 -4.28 19.73
C HIS A 2 -30.76 -3.54 19.86
N HIS A 3 -29.65 -4.28 19.77
CA HIS A 3 -28.33 -3.68 19.62
C HIS A 3 -28.20 -3.16 18.19
N HIS A 4 -28.47 -1.87 18.01
CA HIS A 4 -27.98 -1.14 16.86
C HIS A 4 -26.45 -1.05 16.99
N THR A 5 -25.73 -1.94 16.31
CA THR A 5 -24.30 -1.76 16.08
C THR A 5 -24.15 -0.56 15.14
N TYR A 6 -23.80 0.57 15.75
CA TYR A 6 -23.34 1.74 15.04
C TYR A 6 -22.06 1.32 14.29
N HIS A 7 -22.16 0.98 13.01
CA HIS A 7 -21.01 1.06 12.10
C HIS A 7 -20.67 2.55 12.01
N ARG A 8 -19.93 3.03 12.99
CA ARG A 8 -19.17 4.26 12.89
C ARG A 8 -18.18 4.00 11.76
N GLY A 9 -18.58 4.37 10.54
CA GLY A 9 -17.64 4.73 9.51
C GLY A 9 -16.87 5.92 10.04
N SER A 10 -15.88 5.68 10.90
CA SER A 10 -14.79 6.60 11.03
C SER A 10 -14.19 6.66 9.62
N HIS A 11 -14.22 7.84 9.03
CA HIS A 11 -13.21 8.18 8.03
C HIS A 11 -11.89 8.15 8.81
N ASP A 12 -11.37 6.96 9.09
CA ASP A 12 -10.03 6.78 9.60
C ASP A 12 -9.16 7.40 8.51
N SER A 13 -8.62 8.58 8.84
CA SER A 13 -7.74 9.30 7.95
C SER A 13 -6.65 8.32 7.55
N ILE A 14 -6.61 7.98 6.26
CA ILE A 14 -5.61 7.05 5.74
C ILE A 14 -4.23 7.58 6.17
N ARG A 15 -3.48 6.72 6.84
CA ARG A 15 -2.18 7.05 7.42
C ARG A 15 -1.17 5.97 7.09
N ASN A 16 0.09 6.36 7.06
CA ASN A 16 1.18 5.40 6.94
C ASN A 16 1.16 4.39 8.11
N GLY A 17 1.38 3.11 7.82
CA GLY A 17 1.41 2.03 8.80
C GLY A 17 0.04 1.58 9.32
N MET A 18 -1.07 1.94 8.67
CA MET A 18 -2.38 1.36 8.98
C MET A 18 -2.50 -0.07 8.45
N PRO A 19 -3.35 -0.93 9.04
CA PRO A 19 -3.61 -2.27 8.49
C PRO A 19 -4.06 -2.19 7.02
N SER A 20 -3.43 -2.99 6.17
CA SER A 20 -3.71 -3.00 4.72
C SER A 20 -5.17 -3.38 4.41
N ARG A 21 -5.79 -4.20 5.27
CA ARG A 21 -7.21 -4.57 5.18
C ARG A 21 -8.15 -3.37 5.27
N ASP A 22 -7.75 -2.32 6.00
CA ASP A 22 -8.55 -1.10 6.19
C ASP A 22 -8.53 -0.22 4.92
N LEU A 23 -7.59 -0.47 4.01
CA LEU A 23 -7.56 0.11 2.66
C LEU A 23 -8.41 -0.69 1.66
N GLY A 24 -9.04 -1.78 2.10
CA GLY A 24 -9.82 -2.70 1.29
C GLY A 24 -8.99 -3.81 0.63
N THR A 25 -9.63 -4.95 0.39
CA THR A 25 -8.98 -6.19 -0.08
C THR A 25 -8.73 -6.25 -1.59
N GLN A 26 -9.39 -5.38 -2.37
CA GLN A 26 -9.34 -5.35 -3.84
C GLN A 26 -8.42 -4.24 -4.37
N GLY A 27 -8.00 -4.34 -5.63
CA GLY A 27 -7.24 -3.29 -6.33
C GLY A 27 -5.73 -3.27 -6.04
N TRP A 28 -5.23 -4.30 -5.37
CA TRP A 28 -3.79 -4.54 -5.20
C TRP A 28 -3.23 -5.24 -6.45
N SER A 29 -2.09 -4.78 -6.95
CA SER A 29 -1.37 -5.39 -8.06
C SER A 29 0.02 -5.82 -7.64
N LYS A 30 0.53 -6.88 -8.27
CA LYS A 30 1.88 -7.41 -8.09
C LYS A 30 2.73 -7.05 -9.32
N PRO A 31 3.29 -5.82 -9.38
CA PRO A 31 3.99 -5.36 -10.58
C PRO A 31 5.25 -6.16 -10.92
N TRP A 32 5.79 -6.93 -9.97
CA TRP A 32 7.01 -7.72 -10.12
C TRP A 32 6.80 -9.22 -9.89
N SER A 33 5.57 -9.72 -10.06
CA SER A 33 5.31 -11.17 -10.00
C SER A 33 5.83 -11.87 -11.24
N ASP A 34 6.66 -12.89 -11.05
CA ASP A 34 6.85 -13.98 -12.01
C ASP A 34 5.89 -15.16 -11.71
N ASP A 35 5.71 -16.06 -12.68
CA ASP A 35 4.88 -17.28 -12.54
C ASP A 35 5.41 -18.25 -11.45
N VAL A 36 6.60 -17.97 -10.90
CA VAL A 36 7.27 -18.77 -9.87
C VAL A 36 6.92 -18.27 -8.45
N GLY A 37 6.12 -17.21 -8.33
CA GLY A 37 5.54 -16.77 -7.05
C GLY A 37 6.33 -15.68 -6.32
N GLY A 38 7.28 -15.02 -6.99
CA GLY A 38 8.22 -14.07 -6.41
C GLY A 38 7.77 -12.60 -6.39
N ALA A 39 6.58 -12.28 -5.87
CA ALA A 39 6.28 -10.88 -5.51
C ALA A 39 6.14 -10.72 -4.01
N CYS A 40 7.17 -10.17 -3.36
CA CYS A 40 7.14 -9.80 -1.95
C CYS A 40 6.30 -8.53 -1.68
N VAL A 41 6.04 -7.70 -2.71
CA VAL A 41 5.34 -6.42 -2.54
C VAL A 41 4.17 -6.30 -3.51
N GLU A 42 3.02 -5.86 -2.98
CA GLU A 42 1.86 -5.41 -3.76
C GLU A 42 1.70 -3.90 -3.66
N ALA A 43 1.16 -3.30 -4.72
CA ALA A 43 0.88 -1.88 -4.80
C ALA A 43 -0.60 -1.61 -5.07
N LYS A 44 -1.12 -0.53 -4.51
CA LYS A 44 -2.49 -0.05 -4.75
C LYS A 44 -2.51 1.46 -4.91
N LYS A 45 -3.19 1.95 -5.95
CA LYS A 45 -3.52 3.37 -6.09
C LYS A 45 -4.79 3.67 -5.30
N LEU A 46 -4.74 4.67 -4.44
CA LEU A 46 -5.87 5.13 -3.66
C LEU A 46 -6.65 6.20 -4.43
N SER A 47 -7.91 6.41 -4.07
CA SER A 47 -8.83 7.33 -4.76
C SER A 47 -8.39 8.80 -4.67
N ASP A 48 -7.58 9.15 -3.67
CA ASP A 48 -7.01 10.49 -3.48
C ASP A 48 -5.62 10.66 -4.13
N GLY A 49 -5.20 9.69 -4.95
CA GLY A 49 -3.95 9.73 -5.71
C GLY A 49 -2.73 9.17 -4.96
N ARG A 50 -2.85 8.86 -3.66
CA ARG A 50 -1.77 8.21 -2.91
C ARG A 50 -1.51 6.79 -3.40
N VAL A 51 -0.33 6.26 -3.08
CA VAL A 51 0.07 4.88 -3.37
C VAL A 51 0.31 4.14 -2.06
N ALA A 52 -0.35 3.01 -1.89
CA ALA A 52 -0.11 2.09 -0.79
C ALA A 52 0.72 0.89 -1.26
N LEU A 53 1.69 0.47 -0.44
CA LEU A 53 2.48 -0.74 -0.62
C LEU A 53 2.27 -1.67 0.58
N ARG A 54 2.19 -2.98 0.34
CA ARG A 54 2.13 -3.99 1.40
C ARG A 54 2.96 -5.22 1.05
N GLN A 55 3.28 -6.03 2.06
CA GLN A 55 3.89 -7.34 1.87
C GLN A 55 2.86 -8.33 1.33
N SER A 56 3.15 -9.00 0.21
CA SER A 56 2.18 -9.93 -0.41
C SER A 56 1.85 -11.14 0.48
N THR A 57 2.82 -11.61 1.27
CA THR A 57 2.65 -12.75 2.19
C THR A 57 2.02 -12.36 3.52
N ASP A 58 1.83 -11.06 3.77
CA ASP A 58 1.13 -10.52 4.94
C ASP A 58 0.11 -9.43 4.49
N PRO A 59 -0.97 -9.83 3.79
CA PRO A 59 -1.93 -8.90 3.19
C PRO A 59 -2.77 -8.11 4.23
N ASP A 60 -2.73 -8.52 5.50
CA ASP A 60 -3.40 -7.88 6.63
C ASP A 60 -2.48 -7.02 7.48
N GLY A 61 -1.16 -7.09 7.23
CA GLY A 61 -0.12 -6.31 7.87
C GLY A 61 -0.14 -4.82 7.53
N PRO A 62 0.82 -4.04 8.06
CA PRO A 62 0.86 -2.60 7.85
C PRO A 62 1.13 -2.23 6.39
N ALA A 63 0.40 -1.25 5.87
CA ALA A 63 0.66 -0.64 4.57
C ALA A 63 1.58 0.57 4.71
N LEU A 64 2.55 0.68 3.81
CA LEU A 64 3.26 1.94 3.60
C LEU A 64 2.44 2.81 2.65
N VAL A 65 2.15 4.06 3.03
CA VAL A 65 1.33 4.99 2.23
C VAL A 65 2.17 6.21 1.85
N PHE A 66 2.34 6.40 0.54
CA PHE A 66 3.10 7.49 -0.05
C PHE A 66 2.18 8.51 -0.69
N THR A 67 2.50 9.79 -0.49
CA THR A 67 1.93 10.87 -1.29
C THR A 67 2.37 10.76 -2.75
N PRO A 68 1.62 11.37 -3.69
CA PRO A 68 2.04 11.42 -5.09
C PRO A 68 3.46 11.98 -5.26
N HIS A 69 3.79 13.04 -4.51
CA HIS A 69 5.11 13.68 -4.59
C HIS A 69 6.23 12.76 -4.09
N GLU A 70 6.07 12.12 -2.93
CA GLU A 70 7.07 11.17 -2.40
C GLU A 70 7.31 10.01 -3.38
N MET A 71 6.25 9.47 -3.97
CA MET A 71 6.37 8.37 -4.94
C MET A 71 7.10 8.83 -6.22
N ILE A 72 6.82 10.04 -6.72
CA ILE A 72 7.54 10.62 -7.86
C ILE A 72 9.02 10.81 -7.54
N SER A 73 9.35 11.38 -6.37
CA SER A 73 10.73 11.58 -5.94
C SER A 73 11.46 10.24 -5.78
N PHE A 74 10.83 9.25 -5.14
CA PHE A 74 11.39 7.91 -4.96
C PHE A 74 11.72 7.25 -6.31
N LEU A 75 10.77 7.22 -7.24
CA LEU A 75 10.98 6.63 -8.56
C LEU A 75 12.04 7.38 -9.38
N THR A 76 12.12 8.70 -9.23
CA THR A 76 13.14 9.52 -9.89
C THR A 76 14.53 9.15 -9.37
N GLY A 77 14.71 9.07 -8.05
CA GLY A 77 16.00 8.69 -7.44
C GLY A 77 16.43 7.26 -7.78
N VAL A 78 15.49 6.30 -7.72
CA VAL A 78 15.77 4.91 -8.14
C VAL A 78 16.24 4.85 -9.60
N LYS A 79 15.61 5.61 -10.50
CA LYS A 79 16.04 5.68 -11.91
C LYS A 79 17.37 6.40 -12.12
N ALA A 80 17.74 7.30 -11.20
CA ALA A 80 19.01 8.01 -11.23
C ALA A 80 20.18 7.20 -10.65
N GLY A 81 19.92 6.04 -10.05
CA GLY A 81 20.92 5.21 -9.38
C GLY A 81 21.18 5.62 -7.92
N ASP A 82 20.38 6.53 -7.35
CA ASP A 82 20.57 6.98 -5.95
C ASP A 82 20.38 5.84 -4.93
N ALA A 83 19.74 4.75 -5.36
CA ALA A 83 19.48 3.56 -4.55
C ALA A 83 20.46 2.40 -4.81
N ASP A 84 21.50 2.60 -5.63
CA ASP A 84 22.42 1.52 -6.04
C ASP A 84 23.22 0.92 -4.87
N PHE A 85 23.32 1.62 -3.74
CA PHE A 85 23.93 1.10 -2.51
C PHE A 85 23.19 -0.09 -1.88
N LEU A 86 21.99 -0.41 -2.37
CA LEU A 86 21.19 -1.56 -1.93
C LEU A 86 21.46 -2.85 -2.73
N LEU A 87 22.29 -2.79 -3.78
CA LEU A 87 22.72 -3.93 -4.59
C LEU A 87 23.99 -4.59 -4.00
#